data_AF-A0A4P5T7S2-F1
#
_entry.id   AF-A0A4P5T7S2-F1
#
_cell.length_a   1.000
_cell.length_b   1.000
_cell.length_c   1.000
_cell.angle_alpha   90.00
_cell.angle_beta   90.00
_cell.angle_gamma   90.00
#
_symmetry.space_group_name_H-M   'P 1'
#
loop_
_entity.id
_entity.type
_entity.pdbx_description
1 polymer ?
#
loop_
_entity_poly.entity_id
_entity_poly.type
_entity_poly.pdbx_seq_one_letter_code
_entity_poly.pdbx_strand_id
1 'polypeptide(L)'
;MLHHHDKIERNSILLLILTVIVISIGGIVEIVPLFRLETTIEKVEGMRPYTPLELAGAKIYKREGCYGCHSQQVRVLRDEVERYGHYSIAAESMYDYPFQWGSKRTGPDLARLGGKYSDEWHTRHLINPRDVVPESIMPGYKFLISRDAQLNTIGDDMMVLRRLGVPYDDLMIQNAVSDAVVQASTDRDSDGLLKRYGKKVAIRDFDGNPQKVSEMDALVSYLQVLGTLVDFSNFEPIGYQKKSTQEKLTEQKNLNQAQSNQSNKANELNSKSTDNKAIINKNPDDKGLTNSENKDLKKINSVDPDKKNNNNLSDKKNDKDNKNLNPNSENKNSKDQKFNGQKSQLIKN
;
A
#
# COMPACT_ATOMS: atom_id res chain seq x y z
N MET A 1 -38.89 -9.69 -39.71
CA MET A 1 -38.44 -9.96 -38.32
C MET A 1 -39.14 -9.11 -37.25
N LEU A 2 -39.78 -7.98 -37.57
CA LEU A 2 -40.40 -7.10 -36.55
C LEU A 2 -41.72 -7.58 -35.90
N HIS A 3 -42.42 -8.58 -36.43
CA HIS A 3 -43.73 -9.02 -35.88
C HIS A 3 -43.66 -9.91 -34.61
N HIS A 4 -42.46 -10.31 -34.15
CA HIS A 4 -42.31 -11.18 -32.98
C HIS A 4 -42.17 -10.41 -31.66
N HIS A 5 -41.84 -9.11 -31.71
CA HIS A 5 -41.69 -8.26 -30.52
C HIS A 5 -43.04 -7.89 -29.89
N ASP A 6 -44.07 -7.64 -30.71
CA ASP A 6 -45.43 -7.30 -30.24
C ASP A 6 -46.04 -8.38 -29.31
N LYS A 7 -45.68 -9.65 -29.52
CA LYS A 7 -46.11 -10.76 -28.64
C LYS A 7 -45.44 -10.74 -27.27
N ILE A 8 -44.18 -10.29 -27.21
CA ILE A 8 -43.40 -10.18 -25.97
C ILE A 8 -43.83 -8.93 -25.20
N GLU A 9 -44.01 -7.81 -25.89
CA GLU A 9 -44.39 -6.52 -25.28
C GLU A 9 -45.81 -6.53 -24.69
N ARG A 10 -46.75 -7.26 -25.31
CA ARG A 10 -48.12 -7.41 -24.79
C ARG A 10 -48.24 -8.37 -23.60
N ASN A 11 -47.25 -9.22 -23.34
CA ASN A 11 -47.28 -10.18 -22.25
C ASN A 11 -46.23 -9.84 -21.19
N SER A 12 -46.67 -9.17 -20.13
CA SER A 12 -45.80 -8.72 -19.04
C SER A 12 -45.06 -9.87 -18.33
N ILE A 13 -45.66 -11.06 -18.23
CA ILE A 13 -45.02 -12.22 -17.60
C ILE A 13 -43.90 -12.75 -18.49
N LEU A 14 -44.14 -12.85 -19.81
CA LEU A 14 -43.12 -13.29 -20.76
C LEU A 14 -41.94 -12.32 -20.81
N LEU A 15 -42.21 -11.00 -20.84
CA LEU A 15 -41.17 -9.97 -20.80
C LEU A 15 -40.33 -10.06 -19.51
N LEU A 16 -40.97 -10.25 -18.35
CA LEU A 16 -40.28 -10.40 -17.07
C LEU A 16 -39.34 -11.62 -17.07
N ILE A 17 -39.82 -12.78 -17.52
CA ILE A 17 -39.02 -14.01 -17.60
C ILE A 17 -37.81 -13.81 -18.51
N LEU A 18 -38.00 -13.26 -19.70
CA LEU A 18 -36.91 -13.02 -20.64
C LEU A 18 -35.88 -12.03 -20.07
N THR A 19 -36.34 -11.00 -19.36
CA THR A 19 -35.45 -10.03 -18.68
C THR A 19 -34.61 -10.70 -17.61
N VAL A 20 -35.23 -11.51 -16.75
CA VAL A 20 -34.52 -12.26 -15.71
C VAL A 20 -33.47 -13.20 -16.32
N ILE A 21 -33.80 -13.90 -17.40
CA ILE A 21 -32.86 -14.79 -18.11
C ILE A 21 -31.66 -13.98 -18.61
N VAL A 22 -31.90 -12.87 -19.31
CA VAL A 22 -30.82 -12.05 -19.89
C VAL A 22 -29.90 -11.48 -18.81
N ILE A 23 -30.45 -10.97 -17.71
CA ILE A 23 -29.65 -10.44 -16.58
C ILE A 23 -28.85 -11.56 -15.90
N SER A 24 -29.45 -12.75 -15.75
CA SER A 24 -28.81 -13.89 -15.09
C SER A 24 -27.61 -14.43 -15.85
N ILE A 25 -27.61 -14.34 -17.19
CA ILE A 25 -26.48 -14.80 -18.02
C ILE A 25 -25.18 -14.06 -17.65
N GLY A 26 -25.23 -12.73 -17.46
CA GLY A 26 -24.05 -11.95 -17.06
C GLY A 26 -23.48 -12.42 -15.71
N GLY A 27 -24.35 -12.54 -14.71
CA GLY A 27 -23.94 -13.02 -13.38
C GLY A 27 -23.38 -14.45 -13.40
N ILE A 28 -23.97 -15.36 -14.18
CA ILE A 28 -23.48 -16.73 -14.31
C ILE A 28 -22.10 -16.76 -14.96
N VAL A 29 -21.89 -16.01 -16.04
CA VAL A 29 -20.63 -16.02 -16.79
C VAL A 29 -19.48 -15.38 -16.00
N GLU A 30 -19.74 -14.34 -15.22
CA GLU A 30 -18.70 -13.64 -14.47
C GLU A 30 -18.40 -14.27 -13.10
N ILE A 31 -19.43 -14.70 -12.35
CA ILE A 31 -19.27 -15.12 -10.95
C ILE A 31 -19.00 -16.63 -10.82
N VAL A 32 -19.75 -17.48 -11.55
CA VAL A 32 -19.69 -18.94 -11.34
C VAL A 32 -18.31 -19.54 -11.67
N PRO A 33 -17.60 -19.11 -12.73
CA PRO A 33 -16.25 -19.62 -12.99
C PRO A 33 -15.27 -19.32 -11.85
N LEU A 34 -15.39 -18.18 -11.16
CA LEU A 34 -14.48 -17.81 -10.07
C LEU A 34 -14.52 -18.79 -8.88
N PHE A 35 -15.63 -19.50 -8.66
CA PHE A 35 -15.73 -20.55 -7.63
C PHE A 35 -15.06 -21.87 -8.02
N ARG A 36 -14.82 -22.11 -9.32
CA ARG A 36 -14.21 -23.36 -9.83
C ARG A 36 -12.76 -23.20 -10.25
N LEU A 37 -12.30 -21.96 -10.38
CA LEU A 37 -10.91 -21.67 -10.70
C LEU A 37 -10.06 -21.87 -9.43
N GLU A 38 -9.51 -23.07 -9.26
CA GLU A 38 -8.39 -23.31 -8.33
C GLU A 38 -7.20 -22.37 -8.63
N THR A 39 -7.19 -21.74 -9.81
CA THR A 39 -6.16 -20.83 -10.32
C THR A 39 -6.29 -19.38 -9.88
N THR A 40 -7.42 -18.91 -9.33
CA THR A 40 -7.50 -17.53 -8.80
C THR A 40 -6.78 -17.38 -7.47
N ILE A 41 -6.60 -18.47 -6.72
CA ILE A 41 -5.76 -18.47 -5.52
C ILE A 41 -4.40 -19.04 -5.91
N GLU A 42 -3.48 -18.15 -6.28
CA GLU A 42 -2.09 -18.52 -6.47
C GLU A 42 -1.58 -19.20 -5.18
N LYS A 43 -0.88 -20.33 -5.33
CA LYS A 43 -0.30 -21.05 -4.19
C LYS A 43 0.80 -20.17 -3.59
N VAL A 44 0.46 -19.43 -2.56
CA VAL A 44 1.41 -18.63 -1.80
C VAL A 44 1.73 -19.29 -0.49
N GLU A 45 3.02 -19.48 -0.26
CA GLU A 45 3.52 -19.93 1.02
C GLU A 45 3.47 -18.77 2.02
N GLY A 46 3.06 -19.07 3.26
CA GLY A 46 3.11 -18.12 4.36
C GLY A 46 1.82 -17.37 4.67
N MET A 47 0.78 -17.46 3.83
CA MET A 47 -0.53 -16.89 4.17
C MET A 47 -1.15 -17.62 5.37
N ARG A 48 -1.47 -16.85 6.41
CA ARG A 48 -2.18 -17.31 7.61
C ARG A 48 -3.46 -16.48 7.82
N PRO A 49 -4.45 -17.01 8.54
CA PRO A 49 -5.56 -16.18 8.99
C PRO A 49 -5.07 -15.08 9.94
N TYR A 50 -5.85 -13.98 10.03
CA TYR A 50 -5.58 -12.90 10.98
C TYR A 50 -5.61 -13.43 12.41
N THR A 51 -4.74 -12.90 13.26
CA THR A 51 -4.86 -13.09 14.70
C THR A 51 -6.13 -12.43 15.22
N PRO A 52 -6.59 -12.74 16.43
CA PRO A 52 -7.82 -12.16 16.96
C PRO A 52 -7.74 -10.63 17.13
N LEU A 53 -6.56 -10.09 17.48
CA LEU A 53 -6.35 -8.63 17.57
C LEU A 53 -6.34 -7.97 16.19
N GLU A 54 -5.65 -8.57 15.22
CA GLU A 54 -5.65 -8.11 13.81
C GLU A 54 -7.08 -8.14 13.23
N LEU A 55 -7.86 -9.17 13.54
CA LEU A 55 -9.25 -9.30 13.10
C LEU A 55 -10.13 -8.21 13.73
N ALA A 56 -9.96 -7.92 15.02
CA ALA A 56 -10.63 -6.81 15.67
C ALA A 56 -10.25 -5.46 15.02
N GLY A 57 -8.97 -5.27 14.68
CA GLY A 57 -8.47 -4.12 13.94
C GLY A 57 -9.09 -3.99 12.55
N ALA A 58 -9.21 -5.08 11.80
CA ALA A 58 -9.88 -5.10 10.51
C ALA A 58 -11.37 -4.72 10.61
N LYS A 59 -12.06 -5.12 11.70
CA LYS A 59 -13.44 -4.69 11.98
C LYS A 59 -13.51 -3.19 12.26
N ILE A 60 -12.56 -2.64 13.02
CA ILE A 60 -12.47 -1.20 13.28
C ILE A 60 -12.18 -0.42 11.99
N TYR A 61 -11.23 -0.88 11.17
CA TYR A 61 -10.93 -0.30 9.86
C TYR A 61 -12.18 -0.19 8.97
N LYS A 62 -13.01 -1.25 8.97
CA LYS A 62 -14.31 -1.27 8.28
C LYS A 62 -15.32 -0.32 8.93
N ARG A 63 -15.46 -0.33 10.25
CA ARG A 63 -16.39 0.51 11.00
C ARG A 63 -16.14 2.00 10.78
N GLU A 64 -14.87 2.40 10.77
CA GLU A 64 -14.45 3.79 10.57
C GLU A 64 -14.45 4.22 9.10
N GLY A 65 -14.75 3.31 8.16
CA GLY A 65 -14.86 3.65 6.75
C GLY A 65 -13.52 3.98 6.08
N CYS A 66 -12.39 3.49 6.61
CA CYS A 66 -11.06 3.77 6.08
C CYS A 66 -10.93 3.38 4.60
N TYR A 67 -11.62 2.31 4.19
CA TYR A 67 -11.71 1.84 2.80
C TYR A 67 -12.27 2.88 1.81
N GLY A 68 -13.01 3.90 2.29
CA GLY A 68 -13.54 4.98 1.45
C GLY A 68 -12.46 5.96 0.97
N CYS A 69 -11.32 6.01 1.67
CA CYS A 69 -10.19 6.88 1.35
C CYS A 69 -8.93 6.11 0.94
N HIS A 70 -8.78 4.87 1.41
CA HIS A 70 -7.59 4.05 1.24
C HIS A 70 -7.93 2.74 0.55
N SER A 71 -7.18 2.43 -0.51
CA SER A 71 -7.25 1.12 -1.14
C SER A 71 -6.27 0.14 -0.52
N GLN A 72 -6.60 -1.15 -0.60
CA GLN A 72 -5.68 -2.24 -0.32
C GLN A 72 -5.53 -3.12 -1.56
N GLN A 73 -5.12 -2.50 -2.68
CA GLN A 73 -4.87 -3.20 -3.94
C GLN A 73 -3.87 -2.42 -4.79
N VAL A 74 -2.62 -2.87 -4.81
CA VAL A 74 -1.58 -2.29 -5.67
C VAL A 74 -1.72 -2.89 -7.08
N ARG A 75 -1.83 -2.02 -8.09
CA ARG A 75 -1.94 -2.46 -9.50
C ARG A 75 -0.58 -2.83 -10.07
N VAL A 76 -0.58 -3.58 -11.16
CA VAL A 76 0.62 -4.07 -11.88
C VAL A 76 1.41 -2.98 -12.63
N LEU A 77 1.06 -1.70 -12.45
CA LEU A 77 1.73 -0.59 -13.12
C LEU A 77 3.08 -0.31 -12.45
N ARG A 78 4.11 0.02 -13.24
CA ARG A 78 5.47 0.25 -12.72
C ARG A 78 5.51 1.36 -11.67
N ASP A 79 4.78 2.45 -11.90
CA ASP A 79 4.70 3.60 -11.00
C ASP A 79 4.05 3.24 -9.65
N GLU A 80 3.05 2.36 -9.65
CA GLU A 80 2.47 1.84 -8.41
C GLU A 80 3.41 0.90 -7.69
N VAL A 81 4.12 0.05 -8.43
CA VAL A 81 5.08 -0.88 -7.83
C VAL A 81 6.24 -0.13 -7.18
N GLU A 82 6.73 0.92 -7.84
CA GLU A 82 7.78 1.79 -7.30
C GLU A 82 7.32 2.55 -6.06
N ARG A 83 6.05 2.97 -6.00
CA ARG A 83 5.48 3.73 -4.87
C ARG A 83 5.11 2.84 -3.68
N TYR A 84 4.43 1.72 -3.93
CA TYR A 84 3.80 0.92 -2.88
C TYR A 84 4.51 -0.40 -2.62
N GLY A 85 5.23 -0.96 -3.59
CA GLY A 85 5.86 -2.27 -3.52
C GLY A 85 5.20 -3.26 -4.46
N HIS A 86 5.45 -4.57 -4.27
CA HIS A 86 4.91 -5.60 -5.17
C HIS A 86 3.40 -5.45 -5.36
N TYR A 87 2.91 -5.64 -6.59
CA TYR A 87 1.48 -5.57 -6.89
C TYR A 87 0.71 -6.60 -6.05
N SER A 88 -0.55 -6.29 -5.78
CA SER A 88 -1.41 -7.18 -5.01
C SER A 88 -1.77 -8.40 -5.83
N ILE A 89 -1.76 -9.55 -5.17
CA ILE A 89 -2.16 -10.83 -5.74
C ILE A 89 -3.46 -11.29 -5.08
N ALA A 90 -4.25 -12.07 -5.81
CA ALA A 90 -5.56 -12.50 -5.31
C ALA A 90 -5.47 -13.32 -4.02
N ALA A 91 -4.38 -14.06 -3.83
CA ALA A 91 -4.16 -14.88 -2.65
C ALA A 91 -4.05 -14.08 -1.33
N GLU A 92 -3.65 -12.80 -1.37
CA GLU A 92 -3.55 -11.97 -0.17
C GLU A 92 -4.91 -11.68 0.47
N SER A 93 -5.95 -11.60 -0.35
CA SER A 93 -7.31 -11.30 0.10
C SER A 93 -8.18 -12.54 0.26
N MET A 94 -7.59 -13.74 0.25
CA MET A 94 -8.37 -15.00 0.35
C MET A 94 -9.13 -15.14 1.68
N TYR A 95 -8.67 -14.47 2.74
CA TYR A 95 -9.29 -14.47 4.06
C TYR A 95 -10.03 -13.16 4.38
N ASP A 96 -10.13 -12.24 3.42
CA ASP A 96 -10.80 -10.96 3.64
C ASP A 96 -12.31 -11.08 3.41
N TYR A 97 -13.07 -11.06 4.51
CA TYR A 97 -14.53 -11.05 4.48
C TYR A 97 -15.08 -9.76 5.12
N PRO A 98 -15.67 -8.83 4.33
CA PRO A 98 -15.52 -8.70 2.87
C PRO A 98 -14.12 -8.20 2.47
N PHE A 99 -13.78 -8.35 1.19
CA PHE A 99 -12.53 -7.84 0.60
C PHE A 99 -12.36 -6.34 0.85
N GLN A 100 -11.12 -5.88 1.03
CA GLN A 100 -10.80 -4.47 1.33
C GLN A 100 -10.13 -3.73 0.16
N TRP A 101 -10.31 -4.22 -1.06
CA TRP A 101 -9.86 -3.52 -2.26
C TRP A 101 -10.60 -2.19 -2.35
N GLY A 102 -9.86 -1.10 -2.52
CA GLY A 102 -10.46 0.23 -2.55
C GLY A 102 -10.98 0.59 -3.93
N SER A 103 -12.03 1.41 -3.96
CA SER A 103 -12.54 2.03 -5.19
C SER A 103 -12.03 3.47 -5.38
N LYS A 104 -11.41 4.06 -4.36
CA LYS A 104 -10.93 5.44 -4.33
C LYS A 104 -9.62 5.54 -3.54
N ARG A 105 -8.79 6.51 -3.92
CA ARG A 105 -7.55 6.88 -3.21
C ARG A 105 -7.56 8.38 -2.92
N THR A 106 -8.14 8.74 -1.78
CA THR A 106 -7.96 10.08 -1.19
C THR A 106 -6.68 10.11 -0.36
N GLY A 107 -6.39 9.00 0.34
CA GLY A 107 -5.07 8.72 0.89
C GLY A 107 -4.32 7.65 0.08
N PRO A 108 -3.07 7.33 0.46
CA PRO A 108 -2.27 6.31 -0.22
C PRO A 108 -2.83 4.89 -0.08
N ASP A 109 -2.42 3.98 -0.96
CA ASP A 109 -2.71 2.55 -0.83
C ASP A 109 -1.99 1.94 0.39
N LEU A 110 -2.67 1.04 1.11
CA LEU A 110 -2.20 0.43 2.35
C LEU A 110 -1.86 -1.07 2.23
N ALA A 111 -1.97 -1.70 1.06
CA ALA A 111 -1.77 -3.15 0.90
C ALA A 111 -0.34 -3.62 1.26
N ARG A 112 0.59 -2.69 1.38
CA ARG A 112 2.02 -2.90 1.67
C ARG A 112 2.50 -1.98 2.79
N LEU A 113 1.62 -1.68 3.75
CA LEU A 113 1.93 -0.74 4.82
C LEU A 113 2.79 -1.38 5.92
N GLY A 114 2.65 -2.69 6.13
CA GLY A 114 3.28 -3.40 7.23
C GLY A 114 4.79 -3.18 7.28
N GLY A 115 5.28 -2.75 8.45
CA GLY A 115 6.70 -2.48 8.69
C GLY A 115 7.26 -1.20 8.06
N LYS A 116 6.48 -0.41 7.30
CA LYS A 116 6.96 0.86 6.72
C LYS A 116 7.06 1.99 7.74
N TYR A 117 6.16 2.02 8.71
CA TYR A 117 6.13 3.00 9.78
C TYR A 117 6.12 2.32 11.14
N SER A 118 6.63 3.00 12.17
CA SER A 118 6.58 2.50 13.53
C SER A 118 5.16 2.55 14.11
N ASP A 119 4.89 1.74 15.12
CA ASP A 119 3.60 1.76 15.82
C ASP A 119 3.31 3.13 16.43
N GLU A 120 4.32 3.77 17.02
CA GLU A 120 4.25 5.15 17.51
C GLU A 120 3.86 6.15 16.39
N TRP A 121 4.39 5.98 15.18
CA TRP A 121 4.00 6.82 14.05
C TRP A 121 2.53 6.59 13.69
N HIS A 122 2.09 5.33 13.63
CA HIS A 122 0.68 5.01 13.37
C HIS A 122 -0.24 5.61 14.42
N THR A 123 0.08 5.46 15.70
CA THR A 123 -0.70 5.99 16.82
C THR A 123 -0.79 7.51 16.77
N ARG A 124 0.34 8.22 16.57
CA ARG A 124 0.36 9.67 16.41
C ARG A 124 -0.42 10.14 15.18
N HIS A 125 -0.21 9.48 14.04
CA HIS A 125 -0.93 9.77 12.80
C HIS A 125 -2.43 9.58 12.97
N LEU A 126 -2.88 8.49 13.59
CA LEU A 126 -4.29 8.22 13.80
C LEU A 126 -4.93 9.18 14.82
N ILE A 127 -4.20 9.60 15.86
CA ILE A 127 -4.71 10.62 16.81
C ILE A 127 -4.95 11.94 16.10
N ASN A 128 -3.96 12.44 15.37
CA ASN A 128 -4.04 13.68 14.61
C ASN A 128 -3.08 13.63 13.41
N PRO A 129 -3.60 13.33 12.20
CA PRO A 129 -2.76 13.17 11.01
C PRO A 129 -1.88 14.38 10.70
N ARG A 130 -2.37 15.58 11.02
CA ARG A 130 -1.68 16.85 10.75
C ARG A 130 -0.43 17.07 11.61
N ASP A 131 -0.26 16.33 12.70
CA ASP A 131 0.92 16.45 13.56
C ASP A 131 2.16 15.78 12.96
N VAL A 132 1.97 14.84 12.03
CA VAL A 132 3.06 14.13 11.34
C VAL A 132 3.07 14.40 9.84
N VAL A 133 1.94 14.76 9.25
CA VAL A 133 1.77 15.12 7.84
C VAL A 133 0.89 16.38 7.78
N PRO A 134 1.47 17.60 7.83
CA PRO A 134 0.71 18.86 7.95
C PRO A 134 -0.38 19.06 6.90
N GLU A 135 -0.16 18.59 5.68
CA GLU A 135 -1.06 18.65 4.54
C GLU A 135 -2.13 17.55 4.53
N SER A 136 -2.16 16.68 5.53
CA SER A 136 -3.10 15.56 5.58
C SER A 136 -4.54 16.03 5.74
N ILE A 137 -5.39 15.55 4.84
CA ILE A 137 -6.85 15.73 4.89
C ILE A 137 -7.57 14.59 5.63
N MET A 138 -6.82 13.61 6.16
CA MET A 138 -7.38 12.49 6.91
C MET A 138 -8.01 12.99 8.22
N PRO A 139 -9.20 12.49 8.63
CA PRO A 139 -9.78 12.79 9.93
C PRO A 139 -8.92 12.29 11.10
N GLY A 140 -9.05 12.92 12.28
CA GLY A 140 -8.41 12.44 13.50
C GLY A 140 -9.28 11.41 14.22
N TYR A 141 -8.69 10.29 14.61
CA TYR A 141 -9.29 9.14 15.28
C TYR A 141 -8.82 8.99 16.74
N LYS A 142 -8.58 10.12 17.43
CA LYS A 142 -8.11 10.16 18.82
C LYS A 142 -8.94 9.28 19.77
N PHE A 143 -10.23 9.10 19.53
CA PHE A 143 -11.10 8.28 20.38
C PHE A 143 -10.73 6.80 20.43
N LEU A 144 -9.95 6.29 19.45
CA LEU A 144 -9.50 4.89 19.45
C LEU A 144 -8.59 4.58 20.65
N ILE A 145 -7.82 5.56 21.14
CA ILE A 145 -6.97 5.36 22.32
C ILE A 145 -7.79 5.27 23.61
N SER A 146 -8.99 5.86 23.65
CA SER A 146 -9.81 5.89 24.86
C SER A 146 -10.77 4.72 24.97
N ARG A 147 -11.10 4.05 23.85
CA ARG A 147 -12.01 2.90 23.80
C ARG A 147 -11.26 1.59 23.92
N ASP A 148 -11.86 0.62 24.59
CA ASP A 148 -11.33 -0.73 24.71
C ASP A 148 -11.74 -1.56 23.49
N ALA A 149 -10.85 -2.45 23.03
CA ALA A 149 -11.18 -3.36 21.95
C ALA A 149 -12.29 -4.33 22.36
N GLN A 150 -13.32 -4.49 21.53
CA GLN A 150 -14.40 -5.44 21.76
C GLN A 150 -13.94 -6.87 21.46
N LEU A 151 -13.24 -7.49 22.41
CA LEU A 151 -12.67 -8.82 22.27
C LEU A 151 -13.62 -9.94 22.70
N ASN A 152 -14.65 -9.64 23.48
CA ASN A 152 -15.57 -10.64 24.03
C ASN A 152 -16.32 -11.47 22.96
N THR A 153 -16.56 -10.92 21.77
CA THR A 153 -17.25 -11.62 20.66
C THR A 153 -16.29 -12.14 19.59
N ILE A 154 -14.97 -11.99 19.75
CA ILE A 154 -14.01 -12.29 18.68
C ILE A 154 -13.97 -13.80 18.36
N GLY A 155 -14.24 -14.65 19.36
CA GLY A 155 -14.38 -16.09 19.15
C GLY A 155 -15.54 -16.43 18.23
N ASP A 156 -16.69 -15.76 18.38
CA ASP A 156 -17.86 -15.95 17.51
C ASP A 156 -17.55 -15.49 16.07
N ASP A 157 -16.85 -14.36 15.91
CA ASP A 157 -16.41 -13.87 14.60
C ASP A 157 -15.52 -14.91 13.90
N MET A 158 -14.56 -15.50 14.63
CA MET A 158 -13.68 -16.54 14.10
C MET A 158 -14.43 -17.83 13.75
N MET A 159 -15.45 -18.20 14.54
CA MET A 159 -16.33 -19.33 14.21
C MET A 159 -17.10 -19.10 12.90
N VAL A 160 -17.60 -17.88 12.67
CA VAL A 160 -18.28 -17.52 11.41
C VAL A 160 -17.29 -17.57 10.25
N LEU A 161 -16.11 -16.97 10.40
CA LEU A 161 -15.07 -17.00 9.36
C LEU A 161 -14.61 -18.43 9.04
N ARG A 162 -14.54 -19.31 10.04
CA ARG A 162 -14.26 -20.73 9.83
C ARG A 162 -15.33 -21.41 8.96
N ARG A 163 -16.60 -21.10 9.17
CA ARG A 163 -17.69 -21.60 8.32
C ARG A 163 -17.60 -21.07 6.87
N LEU A 164 -16.99 -19.90 6.68
CA LEU A 164 -16.73 -19.31 5.37
C LEU A 164 -15.45 -19.86 4.70
N GLY A 165 -14.68 -20.72 5.38
CA GLY A 165 -13.50 -21.37 4.82
C GLY A 165 -12.16 -20.85 5.32
N VAL A 166 -12.14 -19.88 6.24
CA VAL A 166 -10.89 -19.44 6.89
C VAL A 166 -10.38 -20.54 7.83
N PRO A 167 -9.11 -20.96 7.77
CA PRO A 167 -8.62 -22.15 8.48
C PRO A 167 -8.29 -21.87 9.95
N TYR A 168 -9.27 -21.40 10.73
CA TYR A 168 -9.17 -21.33 12.18
C TYR A 168 -9.36 -22.72 12.81
N ASP A 169 -8.46 -23.10 13.71
CA ASP A 169 -8.60 -24.33 14.51
C ASP A 169 -9.40 -24.10 15.82
N ASP A 170 -9.75 -25.17 16.51
CA ASP A 170 -10.53 -25.10 17.75
C ASP A 170 -9.75 -24.38 18.87
N LEU A 171 -8.43 -24.51 18.90
CA LEU A 171 -7.58 -23.88 19.92
C LEU A 171 -7.47 -22.37 19.69
N MET A 172 -7.40 -21.92 18.44
CA MET A 172 -7.44 -20.51 18.04
C MET A 172 -8.73 -19.87 18.53
N ILE A 173 -9.88 -20.51 18.30
CA ILE A 173 -11.18 -19.99 18.70
C ILE A 173 -11.30 -19.96 20.23
N GLN A 174 -10.93 -21.04 20.92
CA GLN A 174 -11.01 -21.13 22.38
C GLN A 174 -10.09 -20.11 23.08
N ASN A 175 -8.91 -19.84 22.52
CA ASN A 175 -7.93 -18.90 23.09
C ASN A 175 -8.05 -17.49 22.53
N ALA A 176 -9.06 -17.18 21.71
CA ALA A 176 -9.07 -15.96 20.90
C ALA A 176 -8.91 -14.66 21.71
N VAL A 177 -9.62 -14.55 22.84
CA VAL A 177 -9.52 -13.40 23.74
C VAL A 177 -8.12 -13.32 24.38
N SER A 178 -7.61 -14.46 24.86
CA SER A 178 -6.27 -14.52 25.46
C SER A 178 -5.21 -14.14 24.45
N ASP A 179 -5.32 -14.62 23.22
CA ASP A 179 -4.38 -14.35 22.12
C ASP A 179 -4.38 -12.89 21.72
N ALA A 180 -5.55 -12.25 21.64
CA ALA A 180 -5.62 -10.81 21.38
C ALA A 180 -4.92 -10.00 22.48
N VAL A 181 -5.13 -10.36 23.75
CA VAL A 181 -4.52 -9.66 24.88
C VAL A 181 -3.02 -9.89 24.95
N VAL A 182 -2.57 -11.12 24.70
CA VAL A 182 -1.14 -11.45 24.66
C VAL A 182 -0.44 -10.67 23.56
N GLN A 183 -1.05 -10.54 22.37
CA GLN A 183 -0.45 -9.85 21.24
C GLN A 183 -0.18 -8.37 21.52
N ALA A 184 -1.06 -7.70 22.25
CA ALA A 184 -0.91 -6.29 22.66
C ALA A 184 -0.10 -6.10 23.97
N SER A 185 0.47 -7.17 24.53
CA SER A 185 1.16 -7.10 25.82
C SER A 185 2.67 -7.33 25.68
N THR A 186 3.44 -6.73 26.60
CA THR A 186 4.91 -6.91 26.66
C THR A 186 5.34 -8.03 27.59
N ASP A 187 4.50 -8.40 28.56
CA ASP A 187 4.92 -9.19 29.73
C ASP A 187 4.29 -10.59 29.80
N ARG A 188 3.44 -10.97 28.83
CA ARG A 188 2.73 -12.25 28.84
C ARG A 188 3.44 -13.29 27.98
N ASP A 189 3.28 -14.55 28.37
CA ASP A 189 3.75 -15.68 27.56
C ASP A 189 3.03 -15.70 26.19
N SER A 190 3.84 -15.70 25.13
CA SER A 190 3.39 -15.65 23.75
C SER A 190 3.60 -16.95 22.97
N ASP A 191 4.17 -17.99 23.61
CA ASP A 191 4.46 -19.26 22.95
C ASP A 191 3.19 -19.91 22.36
N GLY A 192 2.07 -19.82 23.08
CA GLY A 192 0.78 -20.31 22.59
C GLY A 192 0.30 -19.61 21.33
N LEU A 193 0.39 -18.26 21.30
CA LEU A 193 0.01 -17.44 20.16
C LEU A 193 0.91 -17.74 18.96
N LEU A 194 2.23 -17.77 19.16
CA LEU A 194 3.23 -18.04 18.12
C LEU A 194 3.10 -19.46 17.55
N LYS A 195 2.69 -20.43 18.36
CA LYS A 195 2.43 -21.81 17.89
C LYS A 195 1.21 -21.89 16.99
N ARG A 196 0.14 -21.12 17.30
CA ARG A 196 -1.09 -21.09 16.52
C ARG A 196 -0.94 -20.29 15.23
N TYR A 197 -0.40 -19.07 15.32
CA TYR A 197 -0.37 -18.12 14.21
C TYR A 197 1.01 -17.95 13.57
N GLY A 198 2.04 -18.60 14.08
CA GLY A 198 3.38 -18.58 13.52
C GLY A 198 4.31 -17.51 14.10
N LYS A 199 5.61 -17.69 13.85
CA LYS A 199 6.69 -16.89 14.46
C LYS A 199 6.78 -15.44 13.99
N LYS A 200 6.12 -15.09 12.89
CA LYS A 200 6.15 -13.75 12.29
C LYS A 200 5.12 -12.79 12.90
N VAL A 201 4.29 -13.26 13.84
CA VAL A 201 3.29 -12.41 14.51
C VAL A 201 3.99 -11.33 15.31
N ALA A 202 3.58 -10.09 15.11
CA ALA A 202 4.03 -8.96 15.90
C ALA A 202 3.37 -8.99 17.28
N ILE A 203 4.18 -9.05 18.33
CA ILE A 203 3.74 -9.01 19.74
C ILE A 203 4.48 -7.86 20.41
N ARG A 204 3.73 -6.87 20.89
CA ARG A 204 4.24 -5.67 21.56
C ARG A 204 3.07 -4.77 21.94
N ASP A 205 3.37 -3.75 22.74
CA ASP A 205 2.50 -2.60 22.93
C ASP A 205 2.48 -1.75 21.63
N PHE A 206 1.30 -1.55 21.05
CA PHE A 206 1.14 -0.84 19.78
C PHE A 206 0.75 0.63 19.98
N ASP A 207 0.02 0.96 21.05
CA ASP A 207 -0.48 2.32 21.32
C ASP A 207 0.29 3.07 22.43
N GLY A 208 1.24 2.41 23.10
CA GLY A 208 2.06 2.97 24.16
C GLY A 208 1.42 2.90 25.55
N ASN A 209 0.33 2.14 25.71
CA ASN A 209 -0.38 1.94 26.96
C ASN A 209 -0.54 0.45 27.31
N PRO A 210 0.42 -0.15 28.04
CA PRO A 210 0.41 -1.59 28.33
C PRO A 210 -0.69 -2.03 29.31
N GLN A 211 -1.44 -1.08 29.90
CA GLN A 211 -2.45 -1.38 30.92
C GLN A 211 -3.79 -1.85 30.33
N LYS A 212 -4.01 -1.66 29.03
CA LYS A 212 -5.26 -2.03 28.37
C LYS A 212 -5.03 -2.37 26.91
N VAL A 213 -5.97 -3.11 26.33
CA VAL A 213 -6.00 -3.37 24.88
C VAL A 213 -7.03 -2.44 24.26
N SER A 214 -6.55 -1.39 23.61
CA SER A 214 -7.42 -0.37 23.03
C SER A 214 -7.86 -0.71 21.61
N GLU A 215 -8.84 0.04 21.10
CA GLU A 215 -9.16 0.01 19.67
C GLU A 215 -7.98 0.49 18.81
N MET A 216 -7.09 1.33 19.36
CA MET A 216 -5.87 1.75 18.69
C MET A 216 -4.91 0.57 18.51
N ASP A 217 -4.67 -0.24 19.56
CA ASP A 217 -3.82 -1.43 19.45
C ASP A 217 -4.32 -2.38 18.36
N ALA A 218 -5.63 -2.63 18.38
CA ALA A 218 -6.27 -3.49 17.40
C ALA A 218 -6.05 -2.95 15.98
N LEU A 219 -6.34 -1.67 15.72
CA LEU A 219 -6.18 -1.08 14.39
C LEU A 219 -4.71 -1.07 13.94
N VAL A 220 -3.77 -0.69 14.80
CA VAL A 220 -2.33 -0.66 14.47
C VAL A 220 -1.82 -2.07 14.19
N SER A 221 -2.23 -3.08 14.97
CA SER A 221 -1.85 -4.48 14.70
C SER A 221 -2.32 -4.95 13.31
N TYR A 222 -3.55 -4.57 12.90
CA TYR A 222 -4.06 -4.85 11.56
C TYR A 222 -3.25 -4.11 10.49
N LEU A 223 -2.96 -2.83 10.67
CA LEU A 223 -2.16 -2.06 9.71
C LEU A 223 -0.75 -2.64 9.53
N GLN A 224 -0.16 -3.16 10.60
CA GLN A 224 1.18 -3.76 10.58
C GLN A 224 1.24 -5.12 9.88
N VAL A 225 0.14 -5.85 9.77
CA VAL A 225 0.14 -7.14 9.07
C VAL A 225 0.01 -6.98 7.55
N LEU A 226 -0.48 -5.84 7.06
CA LEU A 226 -0.80 -5.62 5.65
C LEU A 226 0.43 -5.77 4.73
N GLY A 227 0.38 -6.78 3.86
CA GLY A 227 1.42 -7.07 2.88
C GLY A 227 2.65 -7.79 3.43
N THR A 228 2.60 -8.29 4.67
CA THR A 228 3.72 -9.00 5.32
C THR A 228 3.62 -10.53 5.24
N LEU A 229 2.43 -11.05 4.92
CA LEU A 229 2.13 -12.48 4.98
C LEU A 229 2.67 -13.27 3.79
N VAL A 230 2.76 -12.63 2.62
CA VAL A 230 3.24 -13.29 1.40
C VAL A 230 4.75 -13.11 1.26
N ASP A 231 5.43 -14.22 0.98
CA ASP A 231 6.81 -14.20 0.53
C ASP A 231 6.88 -14.12 -1.00
N PHE A 232 7.24 -12.93 -1.51
CA PHE A 232 7.33 -12.69 -2.95
C PHE A 232 8.59 -13.28 -3.60
N SER A 233 9.53 -13.83 -2.84
CA SER A 233 10.78 -14.38 -3.40
C SER A 233 10.56 -15.60 -4.30
N ASN A 234 9.51 -16.37 -4.02
CA ASN A 234 9.12 -17.57 -4.77
C ASN A 234 7.97 -17.31 -5.75
N PHE A 235 7.58 -16.04 -5.94
CA PHE A 235 6.44 -15.68 -6.77
C PHE A 235 6.79 -15.72 -8.27
N GLU A 236 6.10 -16.57 -9.05
CA GLU A 236 6.17 -16.57 -10.50
C GLU A 236 4.85 -16.04 -11.10
N PRO A 237 4.85 -14.87 -11.77
CA PRO A 237 3.64 -14.33 -12.37
C PRO A 237 3.06 -15.26 -13.44
N ILE A 238 1.74 -15.46 -13.44
CA ILE A 238 1.06 -16.22 -14.49
C ILE A 238 1.35 -15.57 -15.86
N GLY A 239 2.00 -16.31 -16.76
CA GLY A 239 2.41 -15.84 -18.09
C GLY A 239 3.82 -15.27 -18.20
N TYR A 240 4.56 -15.13 -17.09
CA TYR A 240 5.99 -14.81 -17.11
C TYR A 240 6.82 -16.08 -17.20
N GLN A 241 7.24 -16.44 -18.41
CA GLN A 241 8.30 -17.45 -18.59
C GLN A 241 9.59 -16.83 -18.05
N LYS A 242 10.17 -17.43 -17.00
CA LYS A 242 11.46 -17.04 -16.45
C LYS A 242 12.50 -17.18 -17.57
N LYS A 243 12.90 -16.07 -18.19
CA LYS A 243 13.96 -16.07 -19.21
C LYS A 243 15.16 -16.83 -18.65
N SER A 244 15.63 -17.83 -19.39
CA SER A 244 16.78 -18.63 -18.99
C SER A 244 18.00 -17.72 -18.76
N THR A 245 18.96 -18.16 -17.96
CA THR A 245 20.20 -17.40 -17.74
C THR A 245 20.89 -17.04 -19.06
N GLN A 246 20.77 -17.91 -20.07
CA GLN A 246 21.26 -17.67 -21.44
C GLN A 246 20.48 -16.57 -22.16
N GLU A 247 19.16 -16.52 -22.05
CA GLU A 247 18.34 -15.46 -22.65
C GLU A 247 18.61 -14.10 -22.01
N LYS A 248 18.79 -14.04 -20.68
CA LYS A 248 19.18 -12.81 -19.97
C LYS A 248 20.57 -12.31 -20.41
N LEU A 249 21.54 -13.22 -20.54
CA LEU A 249 22.89 -12.89 -21.03
C LEU A 249 22.87 -12.41 -22.49
N THR A 250 22.00 -12.99 -23.32
CA THR A 250 21.87 -12.62 -24.73
C THR A 250 21.22 -11.26 -24.89
N GLU A 251 20.18 -10.97 -24.11
CA GLU A 251 19.53 -9.66 -24.09
C GLU A 251 20.48 -8.56 -23.58
N GLN A 252 21.25 -8.83 -22.52
CA GLN A 252 22.27 -7.89 -22.03
C GLN A 252 23.35 -7.61 -23.09
N LYS A 253 23.81 -8.64 -23.81
CA LYS A 253 24.76 -8.47 -24.93
C LYS A 253 24.17 -7.62 -26.04
N ASN A 254 22.92 -7.87 -26.42
CA ASN A 254 22.23 -7.11 -27.46
C ASN A 254 22.02 -5.64 -27.07
N LEU A 255 21.68 -5.37 -25.80
CA LEU A 255 21.56 -4.01 -25.25
C LEU A 255 22.89 -3.27 -25.27
N ASN A 256 23.98 -3.91 -24.82
CA ASN A 256 25.32 -3.33 -24.84
C ASN A 256 25.79 -3.05 -26.28
N GLN A 257 25.48 -3.95 -27.22
CA GLN A 257 25.81 -3.77 -28.63
C GLN A 257 24.99 -2.63 -29.27
N ALA A 258 23.71 -2.50 -28.93
CA ALA A 258 22.88 -1.40 -29.39
C ALA A 258 23.40 -0.04 -28.87
N GLN A 259 23.81 0.03 -27.61
CA GLN A 259 24.43 1.23 -27.02
C GLN A 259 25.78 1.57 -27.66
N SER A 260 26.63 0.56 -27.92
CA SER A 260 27.89 0.75 -28.63
C SER A 260 27.66 1.27 -30.06
N ASN A 261 26.69 0.71 -30.78
CA ASN A 261 26.35 1.15 -32.13
C ASN A 261 25.80 2.58 -32.16
N GLN A 262 24.99 2.97 -31.16
CA GLN A 262 24.54 4.36 -31.00
C GLN A 262 25.70 5.32 -30.72
N SER A 263 26.64 4.93 -29.85
CA SER A 263 27.84 5.72 -29.56
C SER A 263 28.73 5.88 -30.79
N ASN A 264 28.92 4.81 -31.57
CA ASN A 264 29.72 4.85 -32.79
C ASN A 264 29.06 5.72 -33.86
N LYS A 265 27.74 5.64 -34.01
CA LYS A 265 26.98 6.50 -34.93
C LYS A 265 27.03 7.98 -34.53
N ALA A 266 26.99 8.27 -33.22
CA ALA A 266 27.18 9.63 -32.71
C ALA A 266 28.59 10.17 -33.00
N ASN A 267 29.61 9.31 -32.85
CA ASN A 267 31.00 9.68 -33.16
C ASN A 267 31.24 9.89 -34.66
N GLU A 268 30.61 9.08 -35.52
CA GLU A 268 30.70 9.22 -36.98
C GLU A 268 29.99 10.47 -37.50
N LEU A 269 28.87 10.86 -36.87
CA LEU A 269 28.19 12.14 -37.14
C LEU A 269 29.07 13.34 -36.72
N ASN A 270 29.78 13.22 -35.59
CA ASN A 270 30.71 14.26 -35.15
C ASN A 270 31.96 14.35 -36.04
N SER A 271 32.50 13.24 -36.54
CA SER A 271 33.66 13.26 -37.44
C SER A 271 33.32 13.86 -38.81
N LYS A 272 32.15 13.54 -39.37
CA LYS A 272 31.64 14.16 -40.60
C LYS A 272 31.38 15.67 -40.42
N SER A 273 30.99 16.11 -39.22
CA SER A 273 30.88 17.54 -38.89
C SER A 273 32.24 18.24 -38.81
N THR A 274 33.31 17.57 -38.40
CA THR A 274 34.67 18.15 -38.36
C THR A 274 35.32 18.19 -39.73
N ASP A 275 35.07 17.22 -40.59
CA ASP A 275 35.61 17.19 -41.96
C ASP A 275 34.99 18.29 -42.83
N ASN A 276 33.69 18.56 -42.69
CA ASN A 276 33.04 19.70 -43.36
C ASN A 276 33.53 21.06 -42.85
N LYS A 277 34.03 21.15 -41.61
CA LYS A 277 34.70 22.36 -41.09
C LYS A 277 36.13 22.52 -41.63
N ALA A 278 36.80 21.41 -41.99
CA ALA A 278 38.15 21.44 -42.54
C ALA A 278 38.18 21.77 -44.05
N ILE A 279 37.09 21.52 -44.78
CA ILE A 279 36.97 21.88 -46.21
C ILE A 279 36.67 23.37 -46.43
N ILE A 280 36.05 24.06 -45.45
CA ILE A 280 35.75 25.50 -45.54
C ILE A 280 37.00 26.40 -45.34
N ASN A 281 38.15 25.83 -44.94
CA ASN A 281 39.34 26.60 -44.58
C ASN A 281 40.57 26.36 -45.49
N LYS A 282 40.36 26.17 -46.79
CA LYS A 282 41.44 26.19 -47.81
C LYS A 282 40.99 26.88 -49.10
N ASN A 283 41.01 28.21 -49.12
CA ASN A 283 41.70 29.05 -50.12
C ASN A 283 41.43 30.54 -49.81
N PRO A 284 42.45 31.38 -49.57
CA PRO A 284 42.32 32.82 -49.65
C PRO A 284 42.45 33.27 -51.12
N ASP A 285 41.89 34.44 -51.42
CA ASP A 285 42.01 35.18 -52.70
C ASP A 285 41.02 34.78 -53.81
N ASP A 286 39.81 35.36 -53.79
CA ASP A 286 39.40 36.28 -54.86
C ASP A 286 38.13 37.10 -54.48
N LYS A 287 37.99 38.23 -55.15
CA LYS A 287 37.07 39.35 -54.92
C LYS A 287 35.58 39.02 -55.20
N GLY A 288 34.70 39.68 -54.44
CA GLY A 288 33.49 40.30 -55.00
C GLY A 288 32.11 39.79 -54.54
N LEU A 289 31.21 40.77 -54.33
CA LEU A 289 29.73 40.72 -54.41
C LEU A 289 28.98 40.12 -53.20
N THR A 290 28.48 40.96 -52.27
CA THR A 290 27.16 41.65 -52.20
C THR A 290 25.99 40.81 -51.66
N ASN A 291 25.43 41.32 -50.56
CA ASN A 291 24.04 41.31 -50.05
C ASN A 291 23.00 40.31 -50.59
N SER A 292 22.22 39.80 -49.63
CA SER A 292 20.96 39.02 -49.71
C SER A 292 21.25 37.55 -49.37
N GLU A 293 21.08 37.10 -48.13
CA GLU A 293 19.79 36.64 -47.60
C GLU A 293 19.93 36.43 -46.09
N ASN A 294 19.53 37.42 -45.30
CA ASN A 294 19.59 37.35 -43.84
C ASN A 294 18.21 37.74 -43.28
N LYS A 295 17.24 36.86 -43.49
CA LYS A 295 15.93 36.85 -42.84
C LYS A 295 15.37 35.45 -43.04
N ASP A 296 15.54 34.62 -42.02
CA ASP A 296 14.66 33.51 -41.61
C ASP A 296 15.49 32.44 -40.92
N LEU A 297 16.00 32.75 -39.71
CA LEU A 297 16.47 31.76 -38.72
C LEU A 297 16.71 32.41 -37.34
N LYS A 298 15.85 33.36 -36.95
CA LYS A 298 15.74 33.87 -35.57
C LYS A 298 14.33 33.68 -35.05
N LYS A 299 13.96 32.41 -34.84
CA LYS A 299 12.98 31.97 -33.84
C LYS A 299 13.30 30.52 -33.55
N ILE A 300 13.24 30.15 -32.27
CA ILE A 300 13.58 28.84 -31.69
C ILE A 300 15.08 28.69 -31.35
N ASN A 301 15.50 29.35 -30.27
CA ASN A 301 16.57 28.89 -29.39
C ASN A 301 16.51 29.69 -28.08
N SER A 302 15.75 29.16 -27.10
CA SER A 302 15.80 29.59 -25.70
C SER A 302 15.36 28.44 -24.80
N VAL A 303 16.19 27.41 -24.66
CA VAL A 303 16.21 26.53 -23.48
C VAL A 303 17.68 26.15 -23.21
N ASP A 304 18.11 26.51 -22.01
CA ASP A 304 19.44 26.41 -21.43
C ASP A 304 19.76 24.97 -20.98
N PRO A 305 20.88 24.33 -21.38
CA PRO A 305 21.20 22.95 -20.99
C PRO A 305 22.40 22.90 -20.04
N ASP A 306 22.25 23.29 -18.77
CA ASP A 306 23.27 23.06 -17.74
C ASP A 306 22.67 22.41 -16.49
N LYS A 307 22.70 21.07 -16.46
CA LYS A 307 22.94 20.25 -15.25
C LYS A 307 23.03 18.76 -15.63
N LYS A 308 24.24 18.32 -15.99
CA LYS A 308 24.64 16.92 -15.89
C LYS A 308 25.50 16.73 -14.65
N ASN A 309 25.11 15.72 -13.87
CA ASN A 309 25.93 14.74 -13.16
C ASN A 309 27.33 15.14 -12.69
N ASN A 310 27.55 14.98 -11.38
CA ASN A 310 28.81 14.43 -10.86
C ASN A 310 28.52 13.61 -9.59
N ASN A 311 28.64 12.29 -9.72
CA ASN A 311 28.92 11.38 -8.62
C ASN A 311 30.44 11.21 -8.55
N ASN A 312 31.04 11.41 -7.36
CA ASN A 312 31.89 10.44 -6.64
C ASN A 312 33.09 11.04 -5.86
N LEU A 313 33.29 10.43 -4.68
CA LEU A 313 34.50 10.29 -3.85
C LEU A 313 34.98 11.51 -3.03
N SER A 314 34.85 11.44 -1.69
CA SER A 314 35.90 10.91 -0.79
C SER A 314 35.81 11.50 0.64
N ASP A 315 35.71 10.61 1.63
CA ASP A 315 36.51 10.54 2.86
C ASP A 315 37.20 11.81 3.41
N LYS A 316 36.76 12.26 4.61
CA LYS A 316 37.54 12.31 5.88
C LYS A 316 37.17 13.51 6.79
N LYS A 317 36.82 13.11 8.02
CA LYS A 317 37.30 13.62 9.34
C LYS A 317 36.87 15.01 9.86
N ASN A 318 36.35 14.91 11.09
CA ASN A 318 36.64 15.74 12.27
C ASN A 318 36.05 17.17 12.25
N ASP A 319 35.58 17.76 13.34
CA ASP A 319 35.43 17.39 14.75
C ASP A 319 34.56 18.52 15.37
N LYS A 320 33.97 18.22 16.53
CA LYS A 320 33.76 19.14 17.67
C LYS A 320 32.65 20.19 17.69
N ASP A 321 31.82 19.97 18.71
CA ASP A 321 31.50 20.90 19.81
C ASP A 321 30.60 22.12 19.55
N ASN A 322 29.35 22.02 20.02
CA ASN A 322 28.82 22.87 21.11
C ASN A 322 27.46 22.34 21.55
N LYS A 323 27.35 21.72 22.74
CA LYS A 323 26.99 22.35 24.02
C LYS A 323 25.67 23.13 24.00
N ASN A 324 24.70 22.53 24.69
CA ASN A 324 23.95 23.07 25.82
C ASN A 324 23.37 24.49 25.66
N LEU A 325 22.05 24.62 25.80
CA LEU A 325 21.40 25.62 26.66
C LEU A 325 19.92 25.27 26.83
N ASN A 326 19.60 24.71 27.99
CA ASN A 326 18.32 24.84 28.68
C ASN A 326 18.46 26.01 29.66
N PRO A 327 17.42 26.84 29.85
CA PRO A 327 17.22 27.48 31.14
C PRO A 327 15.85 27.15 31.74
N ASN A 328 15.93 26.86 33.03
CA ASN A 328 14.88 26.53 33.98
C ASN A 328 13.81 27.61 34.18
N SER A 329 12.69 27.10 34.72
CA SER A 329 11.88 27.63 35.83
C SER A 329 11.13 28.95 35.65
N GLU A 330 9.81 28.90 35.85
CA GLU A 330 9.24 29.46 37.08
C GLU A 330 7.86 28.86 37.42
N ASN A 331 7.61 28.86 38.72
CA ASN A 331 6.59 28.17 39.49
C ASN A 331 5.63 29.24 40.05
N LYS A 332 4.31 29.01 40.08
CA LYS A 332 3.40 29.56 41.11
C LYS A 332 1.98 28.96 41.06
N ASN A 333 1.71 28.13 42.08
CA ASN A 333 0.50 27.99 42.89
C ASN A 333 -0.72 28.89 42.58
N SER A 334 -1.93 28.31 42.62
CA SER A 334 -2.80 28.33 43.81
C SER A 334 -4.26 27.92 43.51
N LYS A 335 -4.73 26.92 44.27
CA LYS A 335 -6.04 26.74 44.96
C LYS A 335 -7.33 27.29 44.33
N ASP A 336 -8.33 26.40 44.22
CA ASP A 336 -9.63 26.44 44.94
C ASP A 336 -10.35 25.08 44.74
N GLN A 337 -10.41 24.19 45.73
CA GLN A 337 -11.51 23.97 46.69
C GLN A 337 -12.91 23.83 46.04
N LYS A 338 -13.41 22.58 45.95
CA LYS A 338 -14.44 21.96 46.82
C LYS A 338 -15.84 22.55 46.67
N PHE A 339 -16.81 21.76 46.21
CA PHE A 339 -18.14 21.52 46.81
C PHE A 339 -18.85 20.43 45.96
N ASN A 340 -18.96 19.17 46.43
CA ASN A 340 -20.02 18.57 47.25
C ASN A 340 -21.26 18.13 46.45
N GLY A 341 -21.72 16.88 46.64
CA GLY A 341 -23.08 16.48 46.23
C GLY A 341 -23.32 15.01 45.92
N GLN A 342 -23.52 14.19 46.96
CA GLN A 342 -24.11 12.85 46.92
C GLN A 342 -25.55 12.84 46.37
N LYS A 343 -25.92 11.74 45.66
CA LYS A 343 -27.22 11.01 45.58
C LYS A 343 -27.26 10.27 44.23
N SER A 344 -27.77 9.06 44.05
CA SER A 344 -28.62 8.16 44.84
C SER A 344 -28.52 6.75 44.25
N GLN A 345 -28.72 5.76 45.10
CA GLN A 345 -29.06 4.37 44.77
C GLN A 345 -30.43 4.24 44.09
N LEU A 346 -30.69 3.02 43.59
CA LEU A 346 -31.96 2.40 43.14
C LEU A 346 -32.36 2.80 41.71
N ILE A 347 -32.64 1.86 40.80
CA ILE A 347 -33.83 0.99 40.81
C ILE A 347 -33.56 -0.31 40.02
N LYS A 348 -34.06 -1.43 40.56
CA LYS A 348 -34.28 -2.72 39.91
C LYS A 348 -35.40 -2.62 38.86
N ASN A 349 -35.23 -3.24 37.71
CA ASN A 349 -36.15 -4.24 37.13
C ASN A 349 -35.53 -4.87 35.89
#